data_AF-A0A815VIN1-F1
#
_entry.id   AF-A0A815VIN1-F1
#
_cell.length_a   1.000
_cell.length_b   1.000
_cell.length_c   1.000
_cell.angle_alpha   90.00
_cell.angle_beta   90.00
_cell.angle_gamma   90.00
#
_symmetry.space_group_name_H-M   'P 1'
#
loop_
_entity.id
_entity.type
_entity.pdbx_description
1 polymer ?
#
loop_
_entity_poly.entity_id
_entity_poly.type
_entity_poly.pdbx_seq_one_letter_code
_entity_poly.pdbx_strand_id
1 'polypeptide(L)'
;MYYGLGIGAGVVPNSSYLLDVGASVPSRFQGDLKVYGEINPTTNTVIGNSLTVNNNTTLSGLLTVNSNATVNGSLNVNTNATVSGSLAVNSNAIVDGSLTVNNGKGVAYNTSSATNLKIFPFTTATFFAILPGFGLSAEGSIGFNGGFTGTPRVFVGDIDATGGSTGELYRVQLQLYGCSTTSGATSCKARLLNTSPNPVNYSITWNCVAIGY
;
A
#
# COMPACT_ATOMS: atom_id res chain seq x y z
N MET A 1 -60.60 -16.61 31.54
CA MET A 1 -61.28 -17.35 30.46
C MET A 1 -60.41 -17.21 29.22
N TYR A 2 -59.78 -18.28 28.73
CA TYR A 2 -58.98 -18.22 27.51
C TYR A 2 -59.89 -18.61 26.33
N TYR A 3 -60.16 -17.68 25.43
CA TYR A 3 -60.83 -17.97 24.16
C TYR A 3 -59.75 -18.39 23.17
N GLY A 4 -59.75 -19.66 22.76
CA GLY A 4 -58.87 -20.15 21.70
C GLY A 4 -59.48 -19.87 20.33
N LEU A 5 -58.79 -19.12 19.48
CA LEU A 5 -59.12 -18.99 18.06
C LEU A 5 -58.10 -19.81 17.26
N GLY A 6 -58.56 -20.91 16.66
CA GLY A 6 -57.76 -21.70 15.72
C GLY A 6 -58.04 -21.25 14.30
N ILE A 7 -57.03 -20.74 13.59
CA ILE A 7 -57.09 -20.46 12.15
C ILE A 7 -56.14 -21.46 11.47
N GLY A 8 -56.65 -22.28 10.55
CA GLY A 8 -55.91 -23.37 9.90
C GLY A 8 -56.00 -23.34 8.38
N ALA A 9 -55.01 -23.95 7.71
CA ALA A 9 -55.00 -24.12 6.27
C ALA A 9 -56.18 -25.01 5.84
N GLY A 10 -57.21 -24.42 5.21
CA GLY A 10 -58.38 -25.15 4.72
C GLY A 10 -59.72 -24.41 4.86
N VAL A 11 -59.76 -23.29 5.59
CA VAL A 11 -60.98 -22.48 5.64
C VAL A 11 -60.92 -21.47 4.50
N VAL A 12 -61.53 -21.84 3.37
CA VAL A 12 -61.71 -21.03 2.15
C VAL A 12 -60.40 -20.69 1.38
N PRO A 13 -60.15 -21.31 0.21
CA PRO A 13 -59.08 -20.89 -0.69
C PRO A 13 -59.21 -19.40 -1.04
N ASN A 14 -58.10 -18.65 -0.97
CA ASN A 14 -58.01 -17.20 -1.24
C ASN A 14 -58.59 -16.25 -0.17
N SER A 15 -58.79 -16.69 1.08
CA SER A 15 -59.20 -15.78 2.16
C SER A 15 -58.02 -15.03 2.80
N SER A 16 -58.14 -13.71 2.87
CA SER A 16 -57.26 -12.85 3.67
C SER A 16 -57.81 -12.74 5.10
N TYR A 17 -56.98 -13.04 6.10
CA TYR A 17 -57.33 -12.90 7.51
C TYR A 17 -56.63 -11.68 8.11
N LEU A 18 -57.39 -10.79 8.75
CA LEU A 18 -56.85 -9.71 9.56
C LEU A 18 -56.88 -10.13 11.03
N LEU A 19 -55.73 -10.07 11.70
CA LEU A 19 -55.62 -10.23 13.14
C LEU A 19 -55.21 -8.87 13.74
N ASP A 20 -56.13 -8.24 14.46
CA ASP A 20 -55.86 -7.06 15.27
C ASP A 20 -55.71 -7.49 16.73
N VAL A 21 -54.51 -7.31 17.29
CA VAL A 21 -54.22 -7.58 18.71
C VAL A 21 -53.99 -6.25 19.39
N GLY A 22 -54.91 -5.86 20.27
CA GLY A 22 -54.90 -4.57 20.95
C GLY A 22 -53.61 -4.30 21.75
N ALA A 23 -53.25 -3.02 21.85
CA ALA A 23 -51.95 -2.53 22.33
C ALA A 23 -51.65 -2.72 23.83
N SER A 24 -52.52 -3.35 24.62
CA SER A 24 -52.36 -3.44 26.08
C SER A 24 -51.29 -4.45 26.52
N VAL A 25 -50.95 -5.43 25.68
CA VAL A 25 -49.89 -6.43 25.95
C VAL A 25 -49.14 -6.80 24.66
N PRO A 26 -47.82 -7.05 24.71
CA PRO A 26 -47.09 -7.56 23.55
C PRO A 26 -47.63 -8.92 23.09
N SER A 27 -47.77 -9.11 21.78
CA SER A 27 -48.02 -10.43 21.20
C SER A 27 -46.77 -11.29 21.27
N ARG A 28 -46.90 -12.56 21.66
CA ARG A 28 -45.77 -13.49 21.79
C ARG A 28 -46.04 -14.80 21.05
N PHE A 29 -45.08 -15.24 20.25
CA PHE A 29 -45.03 -16.59 19.68
C PHE A 29 -44.13 -17.46 20.58
N GLN A 30 -44.60 -18.64 20.99
CA GLN A 30 -43.81 -19.55 21.84
C GLN A 30 -42.78 -20.37 21.05
N GLY A 31 -42.99 -20.49 19.74
CA GLY A 31 -42.04 -21.09 18.79
C GLY A 31 -41.72 -20.12 17.66
N ASP A 32 -41.19 -20.66 16.56
CA ASP A 32 -40.76 -19.85 15.42
C ASP A 32 -41.93 -19.13 14.73
N LEU A 33 -41.70 -17.87 14.37
CA LEU A 33 -42.57 -17.11 13.48
C LEU A 33 -41.95 -17.11 12.08
N LYS A 34 -42.68 -17.64 11.09
CA LYS A 34 -42.32 -17.53 9.67
C LYS A 34 -43.34 -16.64 8.96
N VAL A 35 -42.85 -15.58 8.33
CA VAL A 35 -43.65 -14.68 7.49
C VAL A 35 -43.19 -14.87 6.05
N TYR A 36 -44.12 -15.19 5.14
CA TYR A 36 -43.82 -15.37 3.71
C TYR A 36 -43.93 -14.07 2.91
N GLY A 37 -44.54 -13.03 3.51
CA GLY A 37 -44.65 -11.69 2.94
C GLY A 37 -43.76 -10.68 3.64
N GLU A 38 -44.12 -9.41 3.51
CA GLU A 38 -43.39 -8.28 4.09
C GLU A 38 -43.74 -8.07 5.57
N ILE A 39 -42.76 -7.55 6.31
CA ILE A 39 -42.96 -7.04 7.67
C ILE A 39 -42.69 -5.53 7.61
N ASN A 40 -43.74 -4.73 7.86
CA ASN A 40 -43.70 -3.27 7.83
C ASN A 40 -44.02 -2.71 9.23
N PRO A 41 -43.03 -2.66 10.15
CA PRO A 41 -43.25 -2.14 11.50
C PRO A 41 -43.50 -0.62 11.45
N THR A 42 -44.46 -0.12 12.22
CA THR A 42 -44.73 1.33 12.33
C THR A 42 -43.76 2.06 13.24
N THR A 43 -42.93 1.33 14.00
CA THR A 43 -41.94 1.87 14.93
C THR A 43 -40.59 1.15 14.75
N ASN A 44 -40.08 0.49 15.80
CA ASN A 44 -38.77 -0.15 15.79
C ASN A 44 -38.88 -1.68 15.69
N THR A 45 -37.92 -2.29 15.02
CA THR A 45 -37.64 -3.73 15.13
C THR A 45 -36.38 -3.91 15.96
N VAL A 46 -36.44 -4.72 17.00
CA VAL A 46 -35.30 -5.06 17.86
C VAL A 46 -35.07 -6.56 17.74
N ILE A 47 -33.83 -6.96 17.42
CA ILE A 47 -33.43 -8.37 17.32
C ILE A 47 -32.39 -8.60 18.40
N GLY A 48 -32.72 -9.46 19.38
CA GLY A 48 -31.93 -9.60 20.60
C GLY A 48 -30.67 -10.47 20.48
N ASN A 49 -30.55 -11.28 19.43
CA ASN A 49 -29.42 -12.20 19.26
C ASN A 49 -28.68 -11.95 17.94
N SER A 50 -29.15 -12.55 16.85
CA SER A 50 -28.53 -12.43 15.54
C SER A 50 -29.55 -12.09 14.47
N LEU A 51 -29.13 -11.26 13.52
CA LEU A 51 -29.85 -11.02 12.27
C LEU A 51 -28.97 -11.53 11.13
N THR A 52 -29.52 -12.40 10.30
CA THR A 52 -28.92 -12.79 9.03
C THR A 52 -29.83 -12.32 7.91
N VAL A 53 -29.29 -11.55 6.97
CA VAL A 53 -29.98 -11.11 5.76
C VAL A 53 -29.26 -11.73 4.57
N ASN A 54 -29.97 -12.52 3.77
CA ASN A 54 -29.37 -13.28 2.66
C ASN A 54 -29.16 -12.43 1.39
N ASN A 55 -29.86 -11.31 1.27
CA ASN A 55 -29.79 -10.42 0.12
C ASN A 55 -29.22 -9.06 0.56
N ASN A 56 -29.87 -7.98 0.16
CA ASN A 56 -29.41 -6.62 0.42
C ASN A 56 -29.98 -6.08 1.72
N THR A 57 -29.16 -5.32 2.43
CA THR A 57 -29.59 -4.45 3.52
C THR A 57 -29.32 -3.01 3.10
N THR A 58 -30.34 -2.17 3.11
CA THR A 58 -30.20 -0.72 2.94
C THR A 58 -30.54 -0.06 4.27
N LEU A 59 -29.64 0.79 4.76
CA LEU A 59 -29.86 1.59 5.96
C LEU A 59 -29.74 3.06 5.57
N SER A 60 -30.84 3.81 5.73
CA SER A 60 -30.85 5.25 5.48
C SER A 60 -30.30 6.06 6.67
N GLY A 61 -30.13 5.42 7.83
CA GLY A 61 -29.60 6.01 9.05
C GLY A 61 -28.19 5.53 9.40
N LEU A 62 -27.81 5.77 10.66
CA LEU A 62 -26.50 5.39 11.20
C LEU A 62 -26.39 3.89 11.45
N LEU A 63 -25.30 3.28 10.98
CA LEU A 63 -24.88 1.95 11.42
C LEU A 63 -23.76 2.09 12.44
N THR A 64 -23.98 1.59 13.66
CA THR A 64 -22.92 1.41 14.66
C THR A 64 -22.59 -0.07 14.79
N VAL A 65 -21.33 -0.42 14.55
CA VAL A 65 -20.80 -1.77 14.79
C VAL A 65 -19.86 -1.71 15.99
N ASN A 66 -20.24 -2.37 17.09
CA ASN A 66 -19.48 -2.30 18.36
C ASN A 66 -18.23 -3.19 18.37
N SER A 67 -18.09 -4.09 17.41
CA SER A 67 -16.96 -5.01 17.31
C SER A 67 -16.41 -4.96 15.89
N ASN A 68 -16.32 -6.09 15.20
CA ASN A 68 -15.69 -6.14 13.89
C ASN A 68 -16.73 -6.02 12.77
N ALA A 69 -16.34 -5.32 11.70
CA ALA A 69 -17.00 -5.35 10.42
C ALA A 69 -16.04 -5.92 9.38
N THR A 70 -16.50 -6.86 8.57
CA THR A 70 -15.75 -7.41 7.45
C THR A 70 -16.52 -7.15 6.16
N VAL A 71 -15.87 -6.51 5.19
CA VAL A 71 -16.41 -6.27 3.86
C VAL A 71 -15.58 -7.09 2.88
N ASN A 72 -16.18 -8.14 2.32
CA ASN A 72 -15.49 -9.02 1.35
C ASN A 72 -15.47 -8.46 -0.08
N GLY A 73 -16.20 -7.37 -0.32
CA GLY A 73 -16.24 -6.66 -1.60
C GLY A 73 -15.72 -5.23 -1.48
N SER A 74 -16.21 -4.35 -2.35
CA SER A 74 -15.85 -2.93 -2.32
C SER A 74 -16.51 -2.19 -1.16
N LEU A 75 -15.74 -1.33 -0.51
CA LEU A 75 -16.24 -0.33 0.44
C LEU A 75 -16.13 1.06 -0.18
N ASN A 76 -17.27 1.70 -0.41
CA ASN A 76 -17.34 3.09 -0.85
C ASN A 76 -17.72 3.98 0.33
N VAL A 77 -16.88 4.96 0.66
CA VAL A 77 -17.12 5.93 1.73
C VAL A 77 -17.25 7.31 1.10
N ASN A 78 -18.43 7.92 1.22
CA ASN A 78 -18.73 9.19 0.53
C ASN A 78 -18.17 10.43 1.23
N THR A 79 -17.80 10.34 2.51
CA THR A 79 -17.29 11.48 3.28
C THR A 79 -15.91 11.18 3.85
N ASN A 80 -15.84 10.69 5.08
CA ASN A 80 -14.59 10.49 5.78
C ASN A 80 -14.44 9.03 6.21
N ALA A 81 -13.27 8.46 5.92
CA ALA A 81 -12.81 7.22 6.51
C ALA A 81 -11.65 7.53 7.46
N THR A 82 -11.86 7.32 8.75
CA THR A 82 -10.80 7.47 9.75
C THR A 82 -10.31 6.09 10.14
N VAL A 83 -9.01 5.86 9.95
CA VAL A 83 -8.32 4.68 10.45
C VAL A 83 -7.38 5.14 11.56
N SER A 84 -7.78 4.93 12.82
CA SER A 84 -6.97 5.31 13.98
C SER A 84 -5.78 4.37 14.21
N GLY A 85 -5.81 3.19 13.57
CA GLY A 85 -4.73 2.20 13.58
C GLY A 85 -3.94 2.19 12.27
N SER A 86 -3.43 1.02 11.90
CA SER A 86 -2.69 0.84 10.65
C SER A 86 -3.61 0.63 9.46
N LEU A 87 -3.21 1.18 8.31
CA LEU A 87 -3.81 0.88 7.00
C LEU A 87 -2.79 0.12 6.15
N ALA A 88 -3.13 -1.11 5.78
CA ALA A 88 -2.38 -1.90 4.80
C ALA A 88 -3.10 -1.85 3.45
N VAL A 89 -2.36 -1.50 2.39
CA VAL A 89 -2.84 -1.55 1.00
C VAL A 89 -1.96 -2.52 0.24
N ASN A 90 -2.50 -3.70 -0.06
CA ASN A 90 -1.74 -4.80 -0.69
C ASN A 90 -1.53 -4.62 -2.20
N SER A 91 -2.03 -3.53 -2.77
CA SER A 91 -1.89 -3.19 -4.18
C SER A 91 -1.71 -1.67 -4.27
N ASN A 92 -2.40 -1.02 -5.19
CA ASN A 92 -2.23 0.41 -5.38
C ASN A 92 -3.11 1.19 -4.40
N ALA A 93 -2.50 2.18 -3.75
CA ALA A 93 -3.22 3.24 -3.06
C ALA A 93 -3.25 4.47 -3.97
N ILE A 94 -4.43 4.99 -4.24
CA ILE A 94 -4.62 6.27 -4.95
C ILE A 94 -5.15 7.25 -3.93
N VAL A 95 -4.41 8.33 -3.71
CA VAL A 95 -4.85 9.45 -2.88
C VAL A 95 -5.14 10.61 -3.82
N ASP A 96 -6.42 10.91 -4.03
CA ASP A 96 -6.87 12.09 -4.77
C ASP A 96 -6.98 13.27 -3.78
N GLY A 97 -6.04 14.20 -3.86
CA GLY A 97 -5.88 15.29 -2.90
C GLY A 97 -4.62 15.18 -2.02
N SER A 98 -4.68 15.71 -0.81
CA SER A 98 -3.50 15.87 0.06
C SER A 98 -3.20 14.63 0.91
N LEU A 99 -1.96 14.14 0.86
CA LEU A 99 -1.41 13.16 1.80
C LEU A 99 -0.49 13.85 2.82
N THR A 100 -0.95 14.00 4.06
CA THR A 100 -0.11 14.48 5.15
C THR A 100 0.50 13.29 5.88
N VAL A 101 1.82 13.15 5.81
CA VAL A 101 2.57 12.11 6.54
C VAL A 101 3.37 12.77 7.65
N ASN A 102 3.26 12.28 8.90
CA ASN A 102 4.09 12.68 10.04
C ASN A 102 4.21 14.21 10.19
N ASN A 103 3.10 14.91 10.38
CA ASN A 103 3.07 16.38 10.52
C ASN A 103 3.69 17.15 9.34
N GLY A 104 3.53 16.62 8.11
CA GLY A 104 3.99 17.27 6.87
C GLY A 104 5.38 16.84 6.38
N LYS A 105 5.93 15.76 6.94
CA LYS A 105 7.28 15.22 6.67
C LYS A 105 7.35 14.20 5.51
N GLY A 106 6.23 13.83 4.89
CA GLY A 106 6.24 12.93 3.72
C GLY A 106 6.69 11.47 4.00
N VAL A 107 6.85 10.66 2.94
CA VAL A 107 7.06 9.19 2.91
C VAL A 107 8.54 8.75 3.02
N ALA A 108 9.50 9.57 2.59
CA ALA A 108 10.94 9.32 2.79
C ALA A 108 11.57 10.61 3.31
N TYR A 109 11.39 10.89 4.60
CA TYR A 109 11.58 12.25 5.10
C TYR A 109 13.03 12.73 5.06
N ASN A 110 13.23 13.91 4.47
CA ASN A 110 14.47 14.65 4.56
C ASN A 110 14.33 15.76 5.61
N THR A 111 15.17 15.78 6.65
CA THR A 111 15.14 16.84 7.68
C THR A 111 15.64 18.19 7.17
N SER A 112 16.32 18.23 6.03
CA SER A 112 16.86 19.44 5.38
C SER A 112 16.22 19.76 4.03
N SER A 113 15.23 18.98 3.57
CA SER A 113 14.44 19.27 2.37
C SER A 113 12.95 19.14 2.66
N ALA A 114 12.13 19.99 2.05
CA ALA A 114 10.68 19.89 2.11
C ALA A 114 10.11 18.69 1.33
N THR A 115 10.95 17.90 0.65
CA THR A 115 10.55 16.75 -0.16
C THR A 115 10.94 15.43 0.47
N ASN A 116 10.23 14.38 0.05
CA ASN A 116 10.73 13.03 0.21
C ASN A 116 12.07 12.88 -0.52
N LEU A 117 12.93 12.05 0.04
CA LEU A 117 14.15 11.60 -0.61
C LEU A 117 13.78 10.79 -1.85
N LYS A 118 14.33 11.20 -2.99
CA LYS A 118 14.40 10.34 -4.18
C LYS A 118 15.47 9.30 -3.93
N ILE A 119 15.12 8.04 -4.18
CA ILE A 119 16.03 6.90 -4.12
C ILE A 119 16.05 6.34 -5.54
N PHE A 120 17.16 6.50 -6.23
CA PHE A 120 17.32 6.04 -7.60
C PHE A 120 18.39 4.96 -7.68
N PRO A 121 18.02 3.70 -7.92
CA PRO A 121 18.97 2.64 -8.23
C PRO A 121 19.40 2.72 -9.69
N PHE A 122 20.68 2.47 -9.95
CA PHE A 122 21.21 2.33 -11.29
C PHE A 122 22.42 1.42 -11.31
N THR A 123 22.71 0.84 -12.47
CA THR A 123 23.94 0.09 -12.72
C THR A 123 24.85 0.91 -13.61
N THR A 124 26.14 0.92 -13.31
CA THR A 124 27.13 1.66 -14.10
C THR A 124 27.35 1.02 -15.47
N ALA A 125 27.91 1.80 -16.39
CA ALA A 125 28.55 1.22 -17.57
C ALA A 125 29.71 0.28 -17.15
N THR A 126 30.07 -0.63 -18.05
CA THR A 126 31.21 -1.53 -17.85
C THR A 126 32.52 -0.75 -17.93
N PHE A 127 33.34 -0.84 -16.89
CA PHE A 127 34.70 -0.31 -16.88
C PHE A 127 35.73 -1.41 -17.12
N PHE A 128 36.71 -1.11 -17.96
CA PHE A 128 37.88 -1.97 -18.16
C PHE A 128 38.97 -1.60 -17.15
N ALA A 129 39.02 -2.35 -16.05
CA ALA A 129 40.01 -2.27 -14.99
C ALA A 129 41.32 -2.98 -15.40
N ILE A 130 42.03 -2.43 -16.38
CA ILE A 130 43.39 -2.88 -16.75
C ILE A 130 44.36 -1.93 -16.08
N LEU A 131 44.76 -2.25 -14.84
CA LEU A 131 45.55 -1.34 -14.00
C LEU A 131 46.82 -2.04 -13.49
N PRO A 132 47.97 -1.35 -13.48
CA PRO A 132 49.14 -1.83 -12.76
C PRO A 132 48.89 -1.80 -11.24
N GLY A 133 49.83 -2.33 -10.47
CA GLY A 133 49.82 -2.16 -9.01
C GLY A 133 49.69 -0.70 -8.61
N PHE A 134 48.77 -0.42 -7.69
CA PHE A 134 48.41 0.92 -7.22
C PHE A 134 48.01 1.91 -8.34
N GLY A 135 47.64 1.39 -9.52
CA GLY A 135 47.28 2.19 -10.67
C GLY A 135 45.91 2.85 -10.54
N LEU A 136 45.76 4.00 -11.18
CA LEU A 136 44.46 4.65 -11.43
C LEU A 136 44.09 4.52 -12.90
N SER A 137 42.80 4.32 -13.16
CA SER A 137 42.28 4.40 -14.53
C SER A 137 42.32 5.84 -15.05
N ALA A 138 42.19 5.97 -16.37
CA ALA A 138 41.74 7.21 -16.97
C ALA A 138 40.39 7.64 -16.33
N GLU A 139 40.16 8.94 -16.30
CA GLU A 139 38.89 9.50 -15.83
C GLU A 139 37.78 9.16 -16.83
N GLY A 140 36.80 8.39 -16.36
CA GLY A 140 35.55 8.13 -17.07
C GLY A 140 34.40 8.98 -16.52
N SER A 141 33.22 8.76 -17.05
CA SER A 141 31.98 9.33 -16.54
C SER A 141 30.89 8.27 -16.42
N ILE A 142 30.06 8.39 -15.39
CA ILE A 142 28.83 7.61 -15.25
C ILE A 142 27.68 8.60 -15.27
N GLY A 143 26.88 8.50 -16.34
CA GLY A 143 25.60 9.19 -16.44
C GLY A 143 24.48 8.30 -15.94
N PHE A 144 23.59 8.87 -15.15
CA PHE A 144 22.31 8.25 -14.79
C PHE A 144 21.24 9.34 -14.68
N ASN A 145 20.00 8.97 -14.95
CA ASN A 145 18.88 9.90 -14.90
C ASN A 145 17.89 9.45 -13.82
N GLY A 146 18.13 9.92 -12.59
CA GLY A 146 17.23 9.70 -11.46
C GLY A 146 16.26 10.84 -11.19
N GLY A 147 16.16 11.81 -12.11
CA GLY A 147 15.27 12.95 -11.98
C GLY A 147 15.56 13.84 -10.77
N PHE A 148 16.81 13.89 -10.30
CA PHE A 148 17.23 14.75 -9.19
C PHE A 148 17.20 16.23 -9.59
N THR A 149 16.88 17.10 -8.63
CA THR A 149 16.84 18.56 -8.78
C THR A 149 18.07 19.24 -8.21
N GLY A 150 18.74 18.59 -7.25
CA GLY A 150 20.11 18.94 -6.85
C GLY A 150 21.09 17.83 -7.20
N THR A 151 22.38 18.08 -7.01
CA THR A 151 23.37 17.00 -7.05
C THR A 151 23.03 15.98 -5.95
N PRO A 152 22.67 14.73 -6.30
CA PRO A 152 22.38 13.72 -5.31
C PRO A 152 23.66 13.26 -4.65
N ARG A 153 23.51 12.68 -3.46
CA ARG A 153 24.57 11.86 -2.90
C ARG A 153 24.52 10.51 -3.59
N VAL A 154 25.61 10.19 -4.27
CA VAL A 154 25.75 8.93 -4.99
C VAL A 154 26.59 8.00 -4.17
N PHE A 155 26.08 6.79 -4.01
CA PHE A 155 26.69 5.72 -3.27
C PHE A 155 27.01 4.61 -4.26
N VAL A 156 28.30 4.28 -4.36
CA VAL A 156 28.73 3.09 -5.08
C VAL A 156 28.37 1.89 -4.23
N GLY A 157 27.59 0.98 -4.80
CA GLY A 157 27.22 -0.28 -4.18
C GLY A 157 28.17 -1.40 -4.60
N ASP A 158 27.60 -2.59 -4.76
CA ASP A 158 28.28 -3.82 -5.13
C ASP A 158 28.63 -3.88 -6.63
N ILE A 159 29.36 -4.93 -6.99
CA ILE A 159 29.64 -5.28 -8.37
C ILE A 159 28.46 -6.07 -8.92
N ASP A 160 27.88 -5.59 -10.02
CA ASP A 160 26.75 -6.22 -10.70
C ASP A 160 27.19 -7.33 -11.67
N ALA A 161 28.26 -7.10 -12.42
CA ALA A 161 28.82 -8.09 -13.35
C ALA A 161 30.34 -8.00 -13.46
N THR A 162 30.97 -9.14 -13.79
CA THR A 162 32.43 -9.24 -14.00
C THR A 162 32.79 -10.05 -15.25
N GLY A 163 33.87 -9.63 -15.91
CA GLY A 163 34.59 -10.38 -16.93
C GLY A 163 36.10 -10.13 -16.80
N GLY A 164 36.96 -10.96 -17.38
CA GLY A 164 38.42 -10.82 -17.30
C GLY A 164 39.13 -12.01 -16.64
N SER A 165 40.44 -11.94 -16.45
CA SER A 165 41.28 -13.12 -16.15
C SER A 165 42.38 -12.92 -15.11
N THR A 166 42.54 -11.75 -14.48
CA THR A 166 43.70 -11.49 -13.62
C THR A 166 43.40 -10.55 -12.45
N GLY A 167 43.84 -10.94 -11.25
CA GLY A 167 43.76 -10.16 -10.02
C GLY A 167 42.73 -10.72 -9.04
N GLU A 168 42.29 -9.91 -8.08
CA GLU A 168 41.18 -10.22 -7.19
C GLU A 168 40.29 -8.98 -7.10
N LEU A 169 38.97 -9.14 -7.20
CA LEU A 169 38.01 -8.04 -7.43
C LEU A 169 38.01 -6.98 -6.32
N TYR A 170 38.27 -7.39 -5.07
CA TYR A 170 38.33 -6.46 -3.93
C TYR A 170 39.47 -5.45 -4.03
N ARG A 171 40.43 -5.67 -4.93
CA ARG A 171 41.54 -4.76 -5.18
C ARG A 171 41.11 -3.55 -6.01
N VAL A 172 39.93 -3.57 -6.63
CA VAL A 172 39.45 -2.46 -7.47
C VAL A 172 38.29 -1.75 -6.79
N GLN A 173 38.43 -0.44 -6.63
CA GLN A 173 37.35 0.42 -6.13
C GLN A 173 36.90 1.36 -7.24
N LEU A 174 35.58 1.47 -7.43
CA LEU A 174 34.99 2.55 -8.20
C LEU A 174 34.83 3.77 -7.29
N GLN A 175 35.53 4.84 -7.64
CA GLN A 175 35.38 6.13 -6.99
C GLN A 175 34.54 7.05 -7.87
N LEU A 176 33.39 7.46 -7.32
CA LEU A 176 32.54 8.48 -7.91
C LEU A 176 32.76 9.82 -7.21
N TYR A 177 33.00 10.86 -7.99
CA TYR A 177 33.25 12.19 -7.47
C TYR A 177 32.84 13.25 -8.47
N GLY A 178 32.81 14.50 -8.02
CA GLY A 178 32.45 15.65 -8.86
C GLY A 178 31.08 15.46 -9.53
N CYS A 179 30.16 14.76 -8.86
CA CYS A 179 28.82 14.55 -9.38
C CYS A 179 28.17 15.91 -9.62
N SER A 180 27.64 16.08 -10.81
CA SER A 180 26.88 17.26 -11.20
C SER A 180 25.58 16.82 -11.82
N THR A 181 24.53 17.60 -11.57
CA THR A 181 23.25 17.41 -12.25
C THR A 181 23.04 18.61 -13.16
N THR A 182 22.94 18.37 -14.45
CA THR A 182 22.67 19.39 -15.46
C THR A 182 21.44 18.96 -16.23
N SER A 183 20.39 19.77 -16.15
CA SER A 183 19.10 19.51 -16.83
C SER A 183 18.52 18.11 -16.51
N GLY A 184 18.56 17.68 -15.24
CA GLY A 184 18.00 16.40 -14.76
C GLY A 184 18.85 15.16 -15.04
N ALA A 185 19.88 15.27 -15.88
CA ALA A 185 20.88 14.23 -16.05
C ALA A 185 21.97 14.40 -14.99
N THR A 186 22.19 13.37 -14.17
CA THR A 186 23.30 13.35 -13.23
C THR A 186 24.47 12.63 -13.87
N SER A 187 25.64 13.26 -13.83
CA SER A 187 26.90 12.66 -14.24
C SER A 187 27.88 12.74 -13.09
N CYS A 188 28.58 11.64 -12.82
CA CYS A 188 29.70 11.60 -11.90
C CYS A 188 30.97 11.27 -12.66
N LYS A 189 32.06 11.93 -12.29
CA LYS A 189 33.39 11.48 -12.70
C LYS A 189 33.67 10.16 -12.01
N ALA A 190 34.24 9.24 -12.76
CA ALA A 190 34.50 7.89 -12.32
C ALA A 190 35.98 7.57 -12.51
N ARG A 191 36.59 7.02 -11.46
CA ARG A 191 37.91 6.38 -11.59
C ARG A 191 37.88 5.04 -10.92
N LEU A 192 38.62 4.11 -11.51
CA LEU A 192 38.98 2.88 -10.85
C LEU A 192 40.33 3.08 -10.17
N LEU A 193 40.40 2.64 -8.93
CA LEU A 193 41.63 2.59 -8.15
C LEU A 193 41.96 1.13 -7.87
N ASN A 194 43.15 0.70 -8.29
CA ASN A 194 43.74 -0.54 -7.78
C ASN A 194 44.38 -0.21 -6.42
N THR A 195 43.93 -0.86 -5.36
CA THR A 195 44.41 -0.66 -3.99
C THR A 195 45.53 -1.64 -3.60
N SER A 196 46.03 -2.44 -4.55
CA SER A 196 47.03 -3.48 -4.32
C SER A 196 48.29 -3.30 -5.17
N PRO A 197 49.44 -3.89 -4.78
CA PRO A 197 50.67 -3.83 -5.58
C PRO A 197 50.64 -4.70 -6.84
N ASN A 198 49.64 -5.58 -6.99
CA ASN A 198 49.54 -6.53 -8.09
C ASN A 198 48.63 -5.98 -9.19
N PRO A 199 48.90 -6.26 -10.47
CA PRO A 199 48.05 -5.82 -11.57
C PRO A 199 46.68 -6.48 -11.53
N VAL A 200 45.69 -5.82 -12.14
CA VAL A 200 44.32 -6.31 -12.33
C VAL A 200 43.92 -6.17 -13.80
N ASN A 201 43.08 -7.09 -14.27
CA ASN A 201 42.49 -7.05 -15.61
C ASN A 201 41.07 -7.62 -15.57
N TYR A 202 40.10 -6.71 -15.42
CA TYR A 202 38.68 -7.02 -15.39
C TYR A 202 37.82 -6.04 -16.20
N SER A 203 36.66 -6.50 -16.60
CA SER A 203 35.51 -5.69 -17.04
C SER A 203 34.48 -5.75 -15.91
N ILE A 204 34.15 -4.61 -15.30
CA ILE A 204 33.32 -4.58 -14.08
C ILE A 204 32.18 -3.56 -14.24
N THR A 205 30.97 -3.91 -13.83
CA THR A 205 29.84 -2.99 -13.60
C THR A 205 29.52 -2.93 -12.11
N TRP A 206 29.05 -1.78 -11.62
CA TRP A 206 28.62 -1.61 -10.22
C TRP A 206 27.14 -1.26 -10.14
N ASN A 207 26.46 -1.76 -9.14
CA ASN A 207 25.19 -1.19 -8.70
C ASN A 207 25.46 0.07 -7.87
N CYS A 208 24.60 1.07 -8.01
CA CYS A 208 24.75 2.35 -7.34
C CYS A 208 23.37 2.87 -6.95
N VAL A 209 23.35 3.65 -5.88
CA VAL A 209 22.15 4.34 -5.43
C VAL A 209 22.45 5.82 -5.34
N ALA A 210 21.59 6.63 -5.94
CA ALA A 210 21.56 8.05 -5.71
C ALA A 210 20.43 8.39 -4.74
N ILE A 211 20.77 9.13 -3.69
CA ILE A 211 19.82 9.66 -2.71
C ILE A 211 19.92 11.17 -2.73
N GLY A 212 18.80 11.83 -3.01
CA GLY A 212 18.78 13.28 -3.17
C GLY A 212 17.37 13.81 -3.31
N TYR A 213 17.31 15.09 -3.65
CA TYR A 213 16.09 15.80 -3.99
C TYR A 213 16.10 16.12 -5.48
#